data_AF-A0A225W605-F1
#
_entry.id   AF-A0A225W605-F1
#
_cell.length_a   1.000
_cell.length_b   1.000
_cell.length_c   1.000
_cell.angle_alpha   90.00
_cell.angle_beta   90.00
_cell.angle_gamma   90.00
#
_symmetry.space_group_name_H-M   'P 1'
#
loop_
_entity.id
_entity.type
_entity.pdbx_description
1 polymer ?
#
loop_
_entity_poly.entity_id
_entity_poly.type
_entity_poly.pdbx_seq_one_letter_code
_entity_poly.pdbx_strand_id
1 'polypeptide(L)'
;MQEAHPSVVKGSGRAKEGFRCCFVWKFCLLSLLNKFWHLYSLFGLLNRTVTKSGGSMLRRWMLTPLVNSSHIDERQSGVAYFADTENDELRHLLFGKLKRFRDVAGIFQRIKKRCASVGDWCRFVTSIGSFLEAQSLIEGTFDQNNDSLPSIFSRAISERGIINVGNLLGNVMDFDESQQENMVVIRSGISETLDAARERYEDLDNILTEVAFQVQETNPALSSITVQYIPQVGFVICCEAHTTLPDFVFQFQEDDATFYYKDGSCRDLDESIGDIYGYIVDIQRELQEELTMALLEYESSIHEMTWIMSYLDCLISFASCAKSFNFTRPQVTEDDSLKATQARHPLQQLLVEHYIPNDVYLDSSDSLKIVTGHNGSGG
;
A
#
# COMPACT_ATOMS: atom_id res chain seq x y z
N MET A 1 -14.52 4.76 -57.47
CA MET A 1 -13.63 5.78 -56.89
C MET A 1 -13.33 5.33 -55.47
N GLN A 2 -12.09 4.92 -55.23
CA GLN A 2 -11.63 4.27 -54.00
C GLN A 2 -11.49 5.27 -52.85
N GLU A 3 -11.96 4.89 -51.67
CA GLU A 3 -11.76 5.58 -50.39
C GLU A 3 -10.32 5.37 -49.89
N ALA A 4 -9.68 6.46 -49.45
CA ALA A 4 -8.32 6.47 -48.96
C ALA A 4 -8.27 6.21 -47.44
N HIS A 5 -7.40 5.26 -47.05
CA HIS A 5 -7.01 4.92 -45.69
C HIS A 5 -6.38 6.13 -44.95
N PRO A 6 -6.73 6.40 -43.67
CA PRO A 6 -5.98 7.31 -42.82
C PRO A 6 -4.88 6.54 -42.07
N SER A 7 -3.72 6.36 -42.70
CA SER A 7 -2.51 5.87 -42.04
C SER A 7 -1.35 6.85 -42.24
N VAL A 8 -1.47 8.05 -41.66
CA VAL A 8 -0.34 8.94 -41.41
C VAL A 8 -0.61 9.73 -40.13
N VAL A 9 -0.30 9.15 -38.97
CA VAL A 9 -0.09 9.93 -37.74
C VAL A 9 1.42 10.19 -37.66
N LYS A 10 1.84 11.36 -38.15
CA LYS A 10 3.19 11.90 -37.93
C LYS A 10 3.38 12.09 -36.42
N GLY A 11 4.24 11.30 -35.79
CA GLY A 11 4.64 11.48 -34.41
C GLY A 11 5.61 12.65 -34.28
N SER A 12 5.13 13.86 -34.03
CA SER A 12 5.94 14.97 -33.51
C SER A 12 5.88 14.98 -31.99
N GLY A 13 6.62 14.07 -31.35
CA GLY A 13 6.82 14.09 -29.90
C GLY A 13 7.83 15.16 -29.53
N ARG A 14 7.37 16.36 -29.13
CA ARG A 14 8.22 17.27 -28.36
C ARG A 14 8.38 16.69 -26.95
N ALA A 15 9.62 16.38 -26.57
CA ALA A 15 9.94 16.09 -25.18
C ALA A 15 9.59 17.31 -24.31
N LYS A 16 9.04 17.06 -23.11
CA LYS A 16 9.10 18.07 -22.04
C LYS A 16 10.57 18.23 -21.63
N GLU A 17 11.01 19.46 -21.41
CA GLU A 17 12.38 19.78 -20.97
C GLU A 17 12.82 18.82 -19.85
N GLY A 18 13.97 18.16 -20.03
CA GLY A 18 14.57 17.25 -19.03
C GLY A 18 14.45 15.73 -19.28
N PHE A 19 13.71 15.27 -20.31
CA PHE A 19 13.58 13.84 -20.63
C PHE A 19 13.86 13.53 -22.11
N ARG A 20 14.48 12.38 -22.43
CA ARG A 20 14.61 11.92 -23.83
C ARG A 20 13.32 11.23 -24.29
N CYS A 21 12.82 11.58 -25.48
CA CYS A 21 11.75 10.83 -26.15
C CYS A 21 12.29 9.48 -26.63
N CYS A 22 11.84 8.37 -26.03
CA CYS A 22 12.11 7.03 -26.56
C CYS A 22 11.04 6.64 -27.58
N PHE A 23 11.46 6.13 -28.75
CA PHE A 23 10.58 5.34 -29.62
C PHE A 23 10.32 3.99 -28.93
N VAL A 24 9.18 3.90 -28.22
CA VAL A 24 8.78 2.76 -27.38
C VAL A 24 8.51 1.46 -28.16
N TRP A 25 8.59 1.45 -29.49
CA TRP A 25 8.03 0.36 -30.31
C TRP A 25 8.99 -0.75 -30.75
N LYS A 26 10.31 -0.66 -30.50
CA LYS A 26 11.26 -1.72 -30.91
C LYS A 26 12.07 -2.36 -29.80
N PHE A 27 12.26 -1.67 -28.68
CA PHE A 27 12.77 -2.30 -27.48
C PHE A 27 11.60 -2.96 -26.75
N CYS A 28 11.70 -4.25 -26.46
CA CYS A 28 10.74 -5.03 -25.68
C CYS A 28 10.72 -4.53 -24.20
N LEU A 29 10.35 -3.26 -24.00
CA LEU A 29 10.48 -2.53 -22.76
C LEU A 29 9.41 -2.98 -21.76
N LEU A 30 8.24 -3.45 -22.25
CA LEU A 30 7.06 -3.67 -21.42
C LEU A 30 6.16 -4.88 -21.79
N SER A 31 6.56 -5.73 -22.74
CA SER A 31 5.78 -6.88 -23.29
C SER A 31 4.24 -6.67 -23.30
N LEU A 32 3.69 -6.10 -24.38
CA LEU A 32 2.25 -5.96 -24.57
C LEU A 32 1.53 -7.25 -25.02
N LEU A 33 2.15 -8.42 -24.92
CA LEU A 33 1.56 -9.69 -25.38
C LEU A 33 1.65 -10.77 -24.30
N ASN A 34 0.50 -11.03 -23.67
CA ASN A 34 0.18 -12.14 -22.76
C ASN A 34 0.96 -12.28 -21.43
N LYS A 35 0.22 -12.56 -20.35
CA LYS A 35 0.68 -12.78 -18.96
C LYS A 35 1.81 -13.82 -18.78
N PHE A 36 2.15 -14.58 -19.82
CA PHE A 36 3.18 -15.62 -19.80
C PHE A 36 4.62 -15.11 -20.10
N TRP A 37 4.79 -13.89 -20.63
CA TRP A 37 6.09 -13.41 -21.16
C TRP A 37 6.81 -12.36 -20.32
N HIS A 38 6.43 -12.15 -19.05
CA HIS A 38 7.02 -11.07 -18.23
C HIS A 38 8.55 -11.17 -18.08
N LEU A 39 9.15 -12.37 -18.13
CA LEU A 39 10.61 -12.57 -18.13
C LEU A 39 11.34 -12.12 -19.41
N TYR A 40 10.63 -11.88 -20.52
CA TYR A 40 11.24 -11.53 -21.81
C TYR A 40 11.19 -10.03 -22.13
N SER A 41 11.07 -9.21 -21.09
CA SER A 41 11.11 -7.74 -21.21
C SER A 41 12.25 -7.16 -20.39
N LEU A 42 12.79 -6.02 -20.81
CA LEU A 42 13.85 -5.35 -20.05
C LEU A 42 13.34 -4.95 -18.66
N PHE A 43 12.07 -4.55 -18.55
CA PHE A 43 11.45 -4.29 -17.25
C PHE A 43 11.39 -5.54 -16.39
N GLY A 44 10.98 -6.68 -16.94
CA GLY A 44 10.97 -7.95 -16.20
C GLY A 44 12.36 -8.39 -15.72
N LEU A 45 13.39 -8.12 -16.52
CA LEU A 45 14.78 -8.39 -16.13
C LEU A 45 15.24 -7.51 -14.96
N LEU A 46 14.96 -6.21 -15.04
CA LEU A 46 15.48 -5.21 -14.11
C LEU A 46 14.60 -5.01 -12.87
N ASN A 47 13.33 -5.41 -12.93
CA ASN A 47 12.39 -5.25 -11.84
C ASN A 47 12.48 -6.39 -10.83
N ARG A 48 13.30 -6.16 -9.80
CA ARG A 48 13.40 -6.96 -8.57
C ARG A 48 12.87 -6.19 -7.35
N THR A 49 12.05 -5.17 -7.59
CA THR A 49 11.42 -4.39 -6.53
C THR A 49 10.44 -5.24 -5.74
N VAL A 50 10.30 -4.98 -4.44
CA VAL A 50 9.38 -5.71 -3.55
C VAL A 50 8.15 -4.91 -3.19
N THR A 51 8.18 -3.59 -3.40
CA THR A 51 7.05 -2.69 -3.19
C THR A 51 6.34 -2.41 -4.52
N LYS A 52 5.01 -2.29 -4.46
CA LYS A 52 4.20 -1.92 -5.64
C LYS A 52 4.55 -0.52 -6.14
N SER A 53 4.85 0.39 -5.23
CA SER A 53 5.24 1.77 -5.54
C SER A 53 6.65 1.83 -6.16
N GLY A 54 7.60 1.03 -5.67
CA GLY A 54 8.92 0.84 -6.28
C GLY A 54 8.83 0.31 -7.70
N GLY A 55 8.07 -0.77 -7.94
CA GLY A 55 7.89 -1.30 -9.29
C GLY A 55 7.24 -0.30 -10.25
N SER A 56 6.29 0.51 -9.76
CA SER A 56 5.66 1.58 -10.52
C SER A 56 6.64 2.71 -10.85
N MET A 57 7.48 3.10 -9.88
CA MET A 57 8.53 4.11 -10.05
C MET A 57 9.60 3.63 -11.05
N LEU A 58 10.05 2.39 -10.92
CA LEU A 58 11.02 1.78 -11.83
C LEU A 58 10.49 1.75 -13.27
N ARG A 59 9.23 1.37 -13.44
CA ARG A 59 8.57 1.39 -14.75
C ARG A 59 8.59 2.78 -15.36
N ARG A 60 8.33 3.81 -14.55
CA ARG A 60 8.41 5.21 -14.98
C ARG A 60 9.83 5.59 -15.36
N TRP A 61 10.85 5.23 -14.57
CA TRP A 61 12.25 5.52 -14.89
C TRP A 61 12.67 4.95 -16.24
N MET A 62 12.22 3.74 -16.57
CA MET A 62 12.50 3.10 -17.85
C MET A 62 11.80 3.76 -19.04
N LEU A 63 10.60 4.31 -18.82
CA LEU A 63 9.84 5.03 -19.84
C LEU A 63 10.29 6.48 -20.02
N THR A 64 10.91 7.07 -19.00
CA THR A 64 11.37 8.46 -19.01
C THR A 64 12.82 8.55 -18.54
N PRO A 65 13.80 8.20 -19.41
CA PRO A 65 15.21 8.32 -19.08
C PRO A 65 15.59 9.77 -18.78
N LEU A 66 16.41 9.94 -17.74
CA LEU A 66 16.95 11.23 -17.33
C LEU A 66 17.92 11.77 -18.39
N VAL A 67 17.99 13.10 -18.49
CA VAL A 67 18.96 13.82 -19.33
C VAL A 67 20.01 14.54 -18.49
N ASN A 68 19.65 14.97 -17.27
CA ASN A 68 20.56 15.66 -16.39
C ASN A 68 21.63 14.70 -15.84
N SER A 69 22.89 14.98 -16.14
CA SER A 69 24.05 14.18 -15.70
C SER A 69 24.15 14.06 -14.19
N SER A 70 23.84 15.12 -13.43
CA SER A 70 23.92 15.08 -11.96
C SER A 70 22.91 14.11 -11.34
N HIS A 71 21.67 14.10 -11.83
CA HIS A 71 20.64 13.18 -11.35
C HIS A 71 20.91 11.72 -11.80
N ILE A 72 21.56 11.54 -12.95
CA ILE A 72 22.01 10.21 -13.39
C ILE A 72 23.11 9.72 -12.45
N ASP A 73 24.11 10.57 -12.17
CA ASP A 73 25.20 10.25 -11.27
C ASP A 73 24.71 9.91 -9.86
N GLU A 74 23.78 10.70 -9.31
CA GLU A 74 23.15 10.45 -8.02
C GLU A 74 22.55 9.05 -7.91
N ARG A 75 21.81 8.61 -8.95
CA ARG A 75 21.26 7.26 -9.01
C ARG A 75 22.34 6.20 -9.16
N GLN A 76 23.32 6.42 -10.04
CA GLN A 76 24.41 5.48 -10.25
C GLN A 76 25.24 5.28 -8.99
N SER A 77 25.51 6.35 -8.25
CA SER A 77 26.21 6.33 -6.96
C SER A 77 25.41 5.55 -5.92
N GLY A 78 24.09 5.75 -5.84
CA GLY A 78 23.23 4.93 -4.99
C GLY A 78 23.22 3.44 -5.37
N VAL A 79 23.17 3.12 -6.66
CA VAL A 79 23.27 1.73 -7.15
C VAL A 79 24.64 1.12 -6.83
N ALA A 80 25.72 1.87 -7.04
CA ALA A 80 27.08 1.43 -6.75
C ALA A 80 27.26 1.15 -5.26
N TYR A 81 26.76 2.03 -4.39
CA TYR A 81 26.79 1.86 -2.94
C TYR A 81 26.13 0.54 -2.51
N PHE A 82 24.92 0.25 -2.97
CA PHE A 82 24.23 -1.02 -2.66
C PHE A 82 24.79 -2.22 -3.43
N ALA A 83 25.57 -2.00 -4.48
CA ALA A 83 26.29 -3.04 -5.20
C ALA A 83 27.66 -3.35 -4.58
N ASP A 84 28.14 -2.55 -3.63
CA ASP A 84 29.33 -2.89 -2.86
C ASP A 84 29.03 -4.09 -1.93
N THR A 85 30.02 -4.96 -1.71
CA THR A 85 29.93 -6.05 -0.74
C THR A 85 30.02 -5.58 0.70
N GLU A 86 30.68 -4.45 0.97
CA GLU A 86 30.79 -3.90 2.33
C GLU A 86 29.42 -3.45 2.87
N ASN A 87 28.49 -3.07 1.99
CA ASN A 87 27.15 -2.61 2.35
C ASN A 87 26.08 -3.70 2.24
N ASP A 88 26.45 -4.97 2.05
CA ASP A 88 25.50 -6.07 1.84
C ASP A 88 24.56 -6.26 3.03
N GLU A 89 25.07 -6.14 4.26
CA GLU A 89 24.27 -6.28 5.48
C GLU A 89 23.17 -5.21 5.55
N LEU A 90 23.54 -3.93 5.42
CA LEU A 90 22.57 -2.83 5.41
C LEU A 90 21.53 -3.01 4.29
N ARG A 91 21.98 -3.38 3.08
CA ARG A 91 21.07 -3.68 1.96
C ARG A 91 20.07 -4.76 2.33
N HIS A 92 20.51 -5.86 2.96
CA HIS A 92 19.62 -6.95 3.37
C HIS A 92 18.62 -6.52 4.44
N LEU A 93 19.05 -5.72 5.43
CA LEU A 93 18.17 -5.18 6.46
C LEU A 93 17.12 -4.25 5.87
N LEU A 94 17.52 -3.29 5.02
CA LEU A 94 16.62 -2.37 4.32
C LEU A 94 15.65 -3.12 3.41
N PHE A 95 16.11 -4.13 2.68
CA PHE A 95 15.25 -4.98 1.86
C PHE A 95 14.19 -5.72 2.70
N GLY A 96 14.55 -6.16 3.90
CA GLY A 96 13.59 -6.71 4.88
C GLY A 96 12.51 -5.71 5.28
N LYS A 97 12.87 -4.42 5.46
CA LYS A 97 11.90 -3.35 5.73
C LYS A 97 11.03 -3.09 4.50
N LEU A 98 11.60 -2.94 3.31
CA LEU A 98 10.84 -2.75 2.08
C LEU A 98 9.79 -3.84 1.84
N LYS A 99 10.08 -5.10 2.19
CA LYS A 99 9.08 -6.20 2.12
C LYS A 99 7.87 -6.01 3.04
N ARG A 100 8.01 -5.29 4.15
CA ARG A 100 6.90 -4.97 5.08
C ARG A 100 6.15 -3.70 4.65
N PHE A 101 6.76 -2.86 3.82
CA PHE A 101 6.13 -1.66 3.27
C PHE A 101 5.06 -2.01 2.23
N ARG A 102 3.79 -1.73 2.55
CA ARG A 102 2.62 -2.08 1.73
C ARG A 102 2.28 -0.97 0.74
N ASP A 103 1.16 -1.11 0.01
CA ASP A 103 0.67 -0.11 -0.94
C ASP A 103 0.10 1.12 -0.20
N VAL A 104 0.98 1.89 0.45
CA VAL A 104 0.64 3.08 1.26
C VAL A 104 -0.15 4.09 0.44
N ALA A 105 0.25 4.35 -0.80
CA ALA A 105 -0.49 5.26 -1.68
C ALA A 105 -1.93 4.79 -1.93
N GLY A 106 -2.12 3.51 -2.27
CA GLY A 106 -3.45 2.95 -2.48
C GLY A 106 -4.30 2.90 -1.20
N ILE A 107 -3.69 2.54 -0.06
CA ILE A 107 -4.34 2.49 1.25
C ILE A 107 -4.76 3.90 1.68
N PHE A 108 -3.87 4.88 1.61
CA PHE A 108 -4.15 6.26 2.00
C PHE A 108 -5.29 6.86 1.15
N GLN A 109 -5.36 6.53 -0.14
CA GLN A 109 -6.51 6.92 -0.96
C GLN A 109 -7.84 6.29 -0.51
N ARG A 110 -7.83 5.05 0.00
CA ARG A 110 -9.04 4.43 0.59
C ARG A 110 -9.40 5.06 1.94
N ILE A 111 -8.41 5.44 2.74
CA ILE A 111 -8.60 6.19 3.99
C ILE A 111 -9.30 7.52 3.68
N LYS A 112 -8.76 8.30 2.74
CA LYS A 112 -9.36 9.58 2.28
C LYS A 112 -10.80 9.41 1.77
N LYS A 113 -11.12 8.27 1.17
CA LYS A 113 -12.46 7.94 0.64
C LYS A 113 -13.39 7.27 1.65
N ARG A 114 -12.97 7.10 2.91
CA ARG A 114 -13.76 6.45 3.98
C ARG A 114 -14.17 5.01 3.65
N CYS A 115 -13.34 4.31 2.87
CA CYS A 115 -13.58 2.93 2.47
C CYS A 115 -12.39 2.01 2.77
N ALA A 116 -11.49 2.45 3.66
CA ALA A 116 -10.41 1.63 4.16
C ALA A 116 -10.95 0.57 5.12
N SER A 117 -10.55 -0.68 4.86
CA SER A 117 -10.81 -1.79 5.79
C SER A 117 -9.90 -1.73 7.02
N VAL A 118 -10.23 -2.44 8.09
CA VAL A 118 -9.32 -2.62 9.25
C VAL A 118 -7.94 -3.12 8.79
N GLY A 119 -7.92 -4.10 7.89
CA GLY A 119 -6.68 -4.61 7.32
C GLY A 119 -5.87 -3.55 6.55
N ASP A 120 -6.51 -2.52 5.99
CA ASP A 120 -5.80 -1.39 5.38
C ASP A 120 -5.14 -0.51 6.45
N TRP A 121 -5.84 -0.19 7.53
CA TRP A 121 -5.30 0.54 8.68
C TRP A 121 -4.10 -0.17 9.32
N CYS A 122 -4.21 -1.48 9.59
CA CYS A 122 -3.09 -2.27 10.12
C CYS A 122 -1.88 -2.28 9.17
N ARG A 123 -2.11 -2.41 7.86
CA ARG A 123 -1.04 -2.36 6.84
C ARG A 123 -0.42 -0.97 6.73
N PHE A 124 -1.21 0.09 6.94
CA PHE A 124 -0.72 1.47 6.95
C PHE A 124 0.24 1.69 8.11
N VAL A 125 -0.15 1.32 9.33
CA VAL A 125 0.71 1.39 10.53
C VAL A 125 1.95 0.51 10.39
N THR A 126 1.79 -0.71 9.87
CA THR A 126 2.95 -1.59 9.59
C THR A 126 3.94 -0.93 8.63
N SER A 127 3.44 -0.19 7.63
CA SER A 127 4.29 0.50 6.65
C SER A 127 4.99 1.73 7.25
N ILE A 128 4.30 2.47 8.13
CA ILE A 128 4.89 3.55 8.93
C ILE A 128 6.02 3.01 9.81
N GLY A 129 5.75 1.98 10.60
CA GLY A 129 6.77 1.34 11.45
C GLY A 129 7.95 0.82 10.62
N SER A 130 7.68 0.21 9.46
CA SER A 130 8.73 -0.23 8.55
C SER A 130 9.60 0.91 8.00
N PHE A 131 9.03 2.09 7.74
CA PHE A 131 9.80 3.26 7.31
C PHE A 131 10.66 3.80 8.46
N LEU A 132 10.10 3.94 9.67
CA LEU A 132 10.84 4.42 10.84
C LEU A 132 12.00 3.47 11.21
N GLU A 133 11.77 2.15 11.13
CA GLU A 133 12.84 1.16 11.29
C GLU A 133 13.93 1.31 10.21
N ALA A 134 13.55 1.59 8.95
CA ALA A 134 14.52 1.83 7.87
C ALA A 134 15.30 3.13 8.07
N GLN A 135 14.64 4.19 8.54
CA GLN A 135 15.27 5.46 8.88
C GLN A 135 16.30 5.28 10.00
N SER A 136 15.97 4.55 11.07
CA SER A 136 16.90 4.24 12.15
C SER A 136 18.13 3.45 11.68
N LEU A 137 17.95 2.50 10.76
CA LEU A 137 19.07 1.77 10.15
C LEU A 137 19.99 2.70 9.34
N ILE A 138 19.39 3.62 8.56
CA ILE A 138 20.14 4.61 7.78
C ILE A 138 20.90 5.55 8.70
N GLU A 139 20.26 6.07 9.75
CA GLU A 139 20.89 6.93 10.76
C GLU A 139 22.08 6.27 11.45
N GLY A 140 21.97 4.98 11.78
CA GLY A 140 23.06 4.22 12.40
C GLY A 140 24.30 4.07 11.51
N THR A 141 24.15 4.25 10.19
CA THR A 141 25.25 4.23 9.21
C THR A 141 25.71 5.61 8.77
N PHE A 142 25.00 6.66 9.21
CA PHE A 142 25.23 8.01 8.73
C PHE A 142 26.42 8.64 9.46
N ASP A 143 27.59 8.61 8.82
CA ASP A 143 28.72 9.48 9.19
C ASP A 143 28.66 10.75 8.34
N GLN A 144 28.53 11.91 8.99
CA GLN A 144 28.45 13.21 8.32
C GLN A 144 29.69 13.53 7.47
N ASN A 145 30.81 12.84 7.70
CA ASN A 145 32.06 13.02 6.96
C ASN A 145 32.21 12.07 5.77
N ASN A 146 31.22 11.21 5.50
CA ASN A 146 31.29 10.26 4.40
C ASN A 146 30.53 10.76 3.16
N ASP A 147 31.26 11.40 2.25
CA ASP A 147 30.75 11.84 0.94
C ASP A 147 30.25 10.68 0.06
N SER A 148 30.51 9.42 0.42
CA SER A 148 30.09 8.24 -0.36
C SER A 148 28.64 7.80 -0.11
N LEU A 149 27.91 8.42 0.83
CA LEU A 149 26.57 7.99 1.17
C LEU A 149 25.55 8.41 0.08
N PRO A 150 24.57 7.54 -0.24
CA PRO A 150 23.50 7.90 -1.15
C PRO A 150 22.72 9.14 -0.66
N SER A 151 22.51 10.12 -1.53
CA SER A 151 21.73 11.35 -1.24
C SER A 151 20.33 11.06 -0.67
N ILE A 152 19.72 9.93 -1.04
CA ILE A 152 18.43 9.50 -0.51
C ILE A 152 18.44 9.31 1.01
N PHE A 153 19.59 9.02 1.62
CA PHE A 153 19.71 8.85 3.06
C PHE A 153 19.50 10.16 3.80
N SER A 154 20.09 11.27 3.33
CA SER A 154 19.85 12.58 3.95
C SER A 154 18.37 12.96 3.87
N ARG A 155 17.71 12.64 2.75
CA ARG A 155 16.27 12.85 2.57
C ARG A 155 15.42 11.98 3.50
N ALA A 156 15.80 10.71 3.69
CA ALA A 156 15.14 9.81 4.64
C ALA A 156 15.25 10.31 6.09
N ILE A 157 16.43 10.75 6.51
CA ILE A 157 16.69 11.29 7.86
C ILE A 157 15.96 12.63 8.08
N SER A 158 15.84 13.45 7.03
CA SER A 158 15.18 14.76 7.13
C SER A 158 13.67 14.67 7.31
N GLU A 159 13.05 13.57 6.89
CA GLU A 159 11.61 13.36 7.08
C GLU A 159 11.30 13.00 8.55
N ARG A 160 10.55 13.87 9.22
CA ARG A 160 10.22 13.72 10.66
C ARG A 160 8.73 13.66 10.95
N GLY A 161 7.87 13.99 9.99
CA GLY A 161 6.42 14.05 10.18
C GLY A 161 5.80 12.66 10.41
N ILE A 162 6.40 11.61 9.87
CA ILE A 162 5.88 10.24 9.98
C ILE A 162 5.83 9.71 11.42
N ILE A 163 6.74 10.14 12.29
CA ILE A 163 6.70 9.77 13.71
C ILE A 163 5.39 10.26 14.34
N ASN A 164 4.96 11.49 14.02
CA ASN A 164 3.72 12.05 14.53
C ASN A 164 2.49 11.28 14.01
N VAL A 165 2.53 10.83 12.75
CA VAL A 165 1.48 9.97 12.18
C VAL A 165 1.40 8.64 12.93
N GLY A 166 2.54 8.01 13.21
CA GLY A 166 2.60 6.78 14.00
C GLY A 166 2.02 6.96 15.41
N ASN A 167 2.39 8.03 16.10
CA ASN A 167 1.88 8.36 17.43
C ASN A 167 0.39 8.67 17.43
N LEU A 168 -0.09 9.45 16.46
CA LEU A 168 -1.51 9.78 16.31
C LEU A 168 -2.35 8.50 16.16
N LEU A 169 -1.94 7.60 15.27
CA LEU A 169 -2.63 6.34 15.05
C LEU A 169 -2.58 5.43 16.28
N GLY A 170 -1.41 5.28 16.91
CA GLY A 170 -1.23 4.42 18.08
C GLY A 170 -1.96 4.91 19.33
N ASN A 171 -2.16 6.23 19.46
CA ASN A 171 -2.88 6.81 20.59
C ASN A 171 -4.40 6.74 20.40
N VAL A 172 -4.90 6.88 19.16
CA VAL A 172 -6.34 6.96 18.89
C VAL A 172 -6.96 5.58 18.63
N MET A 173 -6.30 4.70 17.89
CA MET A 173 -6.87 3.41 17.48
C MET A 173 -6.37 2.25 18.34
N ASP A 174 -7.27 1.32 18.65
CA ASP A 174 -6.89 0.01 19.18
C ASP A 174 -6.81 -1.01 18.04
N PHE A 175 -5.60 -1.30 17.56
CA PHE A 175 -5.39 -2.20 16.42
C PHE A 175 -5.62 -3.68 16.74
N ASP A 176 -5.54 -4.06 18.01
CA ASP A 176 -5.71 -5.45 18.42
C ASP A 176 -7.21 -5.77 18.51
N GLU A 177 -7.97 -4.90 19.20
CA GLU A 177 -9.42 -4.99 19.27
C GLU A 177 -10.07 -4.80 17.90
N SER A 178 -9.57 -3.85 17.10
CA SER A 178 -10.08 -3.63 15.74
C SER A 178 -10.01 -4.89 14.86
N GLN A 179 -8.96 -5.69 15.03
CA GLN A 179 -8.80 -6.93 14.27
C GLN A 179 -9.75 -8.04 14.76
N GLN A 180 -10.02 -8.10 16.06
CA GLN A 180 -10.94 -9.07 16.65
C GLN A 180 -12.38 -8.79 16.22
N GLU A 181 -12.79 -7.53 16.30
CA GLU A 181 -14.15 -7.08 15.95
C GLU A 181 -14.35 -6.85 14.44
N ASN A 182 -13.26 -6.91 13.66
CA ASN A 182 -13.26 -6.58 12.23
C ASN A 182 -13.91 -5.21 11.91
N MET A 183 -13.76 -4.27 12.84
CA MET A 183 -14.22 -2.89 12.77
C MET A 183 -13.12 -1.96 13.28
N VAL A 184 -13.11 -0.69 12.86
CA VAL A 184 -12.19 0.29 13.44
C VAL A 184 -12.65 0.62 14.86
N VAL A 185 -11.82 0.30 15.84
CA VAL A 185 -12.08 0.53 17.25
C VAL A 185 -11.18 1.66 17.76
N ILE A 186 -11.82 2.63 18.41
CA ILE A 186 -11.15 3.77 19.05
C ILE A 186 -10.80 3.39 20.49
N ARG A 187 -9.61 3.76 20.95
CA ARG A 187 -9.16 3.52 22.33
C ARG A 187 -10.03 4.24 23.35
N SER A 188 -10.17 3.65 24.53
CA SER A 188 -10.79 4.29 25.68
C SER A 188 -10.00 5.53 26.12
N GLY A 189 -10.71 6.53 26.65
CA GLY A 189 -10.13 7.81 27.09
C GLY A 189 -9.94 8.85 25.99
N ILE A 190 -10.30 8.52 24.73
CA ILE A 190 -10.30 9.48 23.62
C ILE A 190 -11.58 10.31 23.60
N SER A 191 -12.71 9.70 23.95
CA SER A 191 -14.02 10.36 23.97
C SER A 191 -14.84 9.90 25.16
N GLU A 192 -15.16 10.82 26.06
CA GLU A 192 -16.02 10.56 27.22
C GLU A 192 -17.40 10.06 26.80
N THR A 193 -17.92 10.51 25.65
CA THR A 193 -19.23 10.07 25.14
C THR A 193 -19.20 8.64 24.63
N LEU A 194 -18.10 8.23 23.98
CA LEU A 194 -17.91 6.85 23.52
C LEU A 194 -17.74 5.92 24.72
N ASP A 195 -16.93 6.32 25.69
CA ASP A 195 -16.66 5.52 26.88
C ASP A 195 -17.94 5.32 27.70
N ALA A 196 -18.73 6.37 27.92
CA ALA A 196 -20.01 6.26 28.61
C ALA A 196 -21.05 5.41 27.85
N ALA A 197 -21.04 5.45 26.52
CA ALA A 197 -21.91 4.62 25.70
C ALA A 197 -21.51 3.13 25.78
N ARG A 198 -20.20 2.83 25.80
CA ARG A 198 -19.67 1.48 25.98
C ARG A 198 -19.98 0.92 27.36
N GLU A 199 -19.79 1.70 28.42
CA GLU A 199 -20.14 1.30 29.80
C GLU A 199 -21.63 0.92 29.88
N ARG A 200 -22.52 1.75 29.31
CA ARG A 200 -23.95 1.42 29.21
C ARG A 200 -24.25 0.15 28.42
N TYR A 201 -23.46 -0.13 27.38
CA TYR A 201 -23.62 -1.33 26.58
C TYR A 201 -23.15 -2.59 27.32
N GLU A 202 -22.07 -2.49 28.09
CA GLU A 202 -21.59 -3.57 28.96
C GLU A 202 -22.58 -3.87 30.10
N ASP A 203 -23.19 -2.84 30.67
CA ASP A 203 -24.23 -2.98 31.70
C ASP A 203 -25.57 -3.52 31.16
N LEU A 204 -25.74 -3.58 29.84
CA LEU A 204 -27.00 -3.95 29.21
C LEU A 204 -27.44 -5.36 29.59
N ASP A 205 -26.52 -6.32 29.66
CA ASP A 205 -26.83 -7.71 30.02
C ASP A 205 -27.46 -7.84 31.41
N ASN A 206 -27.02 -7.00 32.37
CA ASN A 206 -27.60 -6.96 33.71
C ASN A 206 -29.05 -6.45 33.68
N ILE A 207 -29.29 -5.38 32.92
CA ILE A 207 -30.63 -4.79 32.73
C ILE A 207 -31.57 -5.80 32.06
N LEU A 208 -31.11 -6.46 30.99
CA LEU A 208 -31.90 -7.45 30.26
C LEU A 208 -32.26 -8.65 31.14
N THR A 209 -31.33 -9.08 31.99
CA THR A 209 -31.57 -10.15 32.95
C THR A 209 -32.63 -9.76 33.98
N GLU A 210 -32.56 -8.54 34.53
CA GLU A 210 -33.55 -8.04 35.48
C GLU A 210 -34.95 -7.93 34.86
N VAL A 211 -35.04 -7.40 33.64
CA VAL A 211 -36.32 -7.31 32.91
C VAL A 211 -36.87 -8.69 32.57
N ALA A 212 -36.02 -9.66 32.21
CA ALA A 212 -36.44 -11.04 32.00
C ALA A 212 -37.11 -11.64 33.26
N PHE A 213 -36.56 -11.40 34.45
CA PHE A 213 -37.16 -11.84 35.70
C PHE A 213 -38.53 -11.19 35.95
N GLN A 214 -38.64 -9.87 35.74
CA GLN A 214 -39.89 -9.13 35.95
C GLN A 214 -41.01 -9.59 35.00
N VAL A 215 -40.68 -9.80 33.72
CA VAL A 215 -41.62 -10.30 32.71
C VAL A 215 -42.08 -11.72 33.05
N GLN A 216 -41.17 -12.58 33.52
CA GLN A 216 -41.50 -13.94 33.92
C GLN A 216 -42.37 -14.01 35.17
N GLU A 217 -42.12 -13.15 36.17
CA GLU A 217 -42.93 -13.05 37.39
C GLU A 217 -44.36 -12.60 37.08
N THR A 218 -44.50 -11.65 36.15
CA THR A 218 -45.80 -11.14 35.71
C THR A 218 -46.55 -12.14 34.84
N ASN A 219 -45.84 -13.00 34.10
CA ASN A 219 -46.40 -13.99 33.19
C ASN A 219 -45.87 -15.41 33.48
N PRO A 220 -46.34 -16.07 34.56
CA PRO A 220 -45.84 -17.39 34.97
C PRO A 220 -46.08 -18.52 33.96
N ALA A 221 -46.97 -18.28 32.98
CA ALA A 221 -47.24 -19.21 31.89
C ALA A 221 -46.07 -19.34 30.89
N LEU A 222 -45.14 -18.37 30.90
CA LEU A 222 -43.95 -18.40 30.06
C LEU A 222 -42.82 -19.16 30.77
N SER A 223 -42.51 -20.36 30.28
CA SER A 223 -41.33 -21.12 30.69
C SER A 223 -40.11 -20.69 29.87
N SER A 224 -39.00 -20.41 30.54
CA SER A 224 -37.67 -20.19 29.91
C SER A 224 -37.64 -19.03 28.90
N ILE A 225 -37.90 -17.79 29.36
CA ILE A 225 -37.77 -16.60 28.52
C ILE A 225 -36.37 -15.99 28.63
N THR A 226 -35.93 -15.31 27.58
CA THR A 226 -34.71 -14.49 27.59
C THR A 226 -35.00 -13.17 26.91
N VAL A 227 -34.58 -12.06 27.52
CA VAL A 227 -34.65 -10.75 26.86
C VAL A 227 -33.32 -10.51 26.19
N GLN A 228 -33.34 -10.14 24.91
CA GLN A 228 -32.15 -9.90 24.10
C GLN A 228 -32.28 -8.57 23.39
N TYR A 229 -31.13 -7.94 23.14
CA TYR A 229 -31.02 -6.75 22.32
C TYR A 229 -30.43 -7.13 20.96
N ILE A 230 -31.11 -6.72 19.88
CA ILE A 230 -30.66 -6.93 18.51
C ILE A 230 -30.53 -5.55 17.84
N PRO A 231 -29.33 -5.16 17.35
CA PRO A 231 -29.14 -3.88 16.67
C PRO A 231 -30.16 -3.66 15.54
N GLN A 232 -30.64 -2.43 15.36
CA GLN A 232 -31.72 -2.03 14.43
C GLN A 232 -33.13 -2.61 14.69
N VAL A 233 -33.24 -3.75 15.39
CA VAL A 233 -34.52 -4.36 15.77
C VAL A 233 -34.99 -3.85 17.14
N GLY A 234 -34.06 -3.64 18.06
CA GLY A 234 -34.32 -3.22 19.44
C GLY A 234 -34.41 -4.39 20.41
N PHE A 235 -35.08 -4.16 21.54
CA PHE A 235 -35.24 -5.16 22.60
C PHE A 235 -36.38 -6.13 22.30
N VAL A 236 -36.12 -7.43 22.45
CA VAL A 236 -37.07 -8.49 22.17
C VAL A 236 -37.05 -9.57 23.25
N ILE A 237 -38.20 -10.16 23.50
CA ILE A 237 -38.35 -11.34 24.36
C ILE A 237 -38.32 -12.58 23.46
N CYS A 238 -37.36 -13.45 23.74
CA CYS A 238 -37.19 -14.75 23.12
C CYS A 238 -37.91 -15.83 23.94
N CYS A 239 -38.75 -16.60 23.27
CA CYS A 239 -39.49 -17.73 23.83
C CYS A 239 -39.23 -19.02 23.03
N GLU A 240 -39.08 -20.15 23.73
CA GLU A 240 -38.91 -21.49 23.14
C GLU A 240 -40.22 -22.10 22.57
N ALA A 241 -41.35 -21.42 22.77
CA ALA A 241 -42.65 -21.86 22.27
C ALA A 241 -43.51 -20.66 21.86
N HIS A 242 -44.39 -20.90 20.88
CA HIS A 242 -45.33 -19.88 20.42
C HIS A 242 -46.26 -19.45 21.56
N THR A 243 -46.31 -18.15 21.79
CA THR A 243 -47.09 -17.51 22.85
C THR A 243 -48.27 -16.76 22.24
N THR A 244 -49.46 -16.91 22.84
CA THR A 244 -50.70 -16.21 22.45
C THR A 244 -51.16 -15.19 23.51
N LEU A 245 -50.25 -14.74 24.37
CA LEU A 245 -50.54 -13.71 25.36
C LEU A 245 -50.87 -12.38 24.66
N PRO A 246 -51.93 -11.67 25.09
CA PRO A 246 -52.44 -10.50 24.36
C PRO A 246 -51.47 -9.32 24.34
N ASP A 247 -50.61 -9.19 25.34
CA ASP A 247 -49.66 -8.08 25.46
C ASP A 247 -48.35 -8.32 24.66
N PHE A 248 -48.16 -9.53 24.12
CA PHE A 248 -46.95 -9.93 23.40
C PHE A 248 -47.17 -9.84 21.89
N VAL A 249 -46.50 -8.88 21.25
CA VAL A 249 -46.58 -8.66 19.80
C VAL A 249 -45.45 -9.40 19.10
N PHE A 250 -45.82 -10.39 18.27
CA PHE A 250 -44.87 -11.16 17.46
C PHE A 250 -44.06 -10.27 16.51
N GLN A 251 -42.75 -10.49 16.45
CA GLN A 251 -41.83 -9.77 15.57
C GLN A 251 -41.37 -10.66 14.41
N PHE A 252 -40.66 -11.73 14.73
CA PHE A 252 -40.12 -12.68 13.77
C PHE A 252 -39.80 -14.01 14.47
N GLN A 253 -39.41 -14.98 13.67
CA GLN A 253 -39.01 -16.32 14.09
C GLN A 253 -37.70 -16.65 13.37
N GLU A 254 -36.74 -17.22 14.09
CA GLU A 254 -35.42 -17.59 13.53
C GLU A 254 -35.42 -19.03 13.03
N ASP A 255 -35.90 -19.96 13.87
CA ASP A 255 -36.04 -21.39 13.60
C ASP A 255 -37.42 -21.90 14.06
N ASP A 256 -37.77 -23.17 13.81
CA ASP A 256 -39.03 -23.80 14.25
C ASP A 256 -39.26 -23.80 15.78
N ALA A 257 -38.23 -23.46 16.58
CA ALA A 257 -38.27 -23.47 18.04
C ALA A 257 -38.15 -22.09 18.72
N THR A 258 -37.78 -21.03 18.00
CA THR A 258 -37.42 -19.74 18.63
C THR A 258 -38.26 -18.59 18.09
N PHE A 259 -39.08 -18.01 18.97
CA PHE A 259 -40.04 -16.96 18.62
C PHE A 259 -39.71 -15.67 19.36
N TYR A 260 -39.69 -14.54 18.64
CA TYR A 260 -39.37 -13.22 19.19
C TYR A 260 -40.60 -12.33 19.28
N TYR A 261 -40.79 -11.69 20.43
CA TYR A 261 -41.92 -10.84 20.75
C TYR A 261 -41.47 -9.50 21.35
N LYS A 262 -42.37 -8.51 21.34
CA LYS A 262 -42.23 -7.28 22.13
C LYS A 262 -43.47 -7.07 22.99
N ASP A 263 -43.26 -6.76 24.26
CA ASP A 263 -44.30 -6.34 25.20
C ASP A 263 -44.12 -4.85 25.58
N GLY A 264 -44.80 -4.41 26.65
CA GLY A 264 -44.64 -3.05 27.18
C GLY A 264 -43.23 -2.76 27.67
N SER A 265 -42.62 -3.70 28.41
CA SER A 265 -41.27 -3.55 28.95
C SER A 265 -40.21 -3.42 27.85
N CYS A 266 -40.32 -4.16 26.75
CA CYS A 266 -39.43 -3.99 25.59
C CYS A 266 -39.56 -2.59 24.96
N ARG A 267 -40.77 -2.03 24.89
CA ARG A 267 -40.99 -0.69 24.32
C ARG A 267 -40.41 0.39 25.23
N ASP A 268 -40.55 0.25 26.54
CA ASP A 268 -39.95 1.16 27.51
C ASP A 268 -38.42 1.14 27.42
N LEU A 269 -37.81 -0.03 27.20
CA LEU A 269 -36.37 -0.16 26.94
C LEU A 269 -35.98 0.47 25.59
N ASP A 270 -36.75 0.26 24.53
CA ASP A 270 -36.52 0.87 23.21
C ASP A 270 -36.60 2.41 23.28
N GLU A 271 -37.53 2.97 24.05
CA GLU A 271 -37.68 4.41 24.23
C GLU A 271 -36.60 5.02 25.13
N SER A 272 -36.13 4.29 26.15
CA SER A 272 -35.18 4.81 27.14
C SER A 272 -33.71 4.63 26.74
N ILE A 273 -33.34 3.45 26.24
CA ILE A 273 -31.96 3.11 25.84
C ILE A 273 -31.78 3.29 24.33
N GLY A 274 -32.75 2.86 23.53
CA GLY A 274 -32.67 2.88 22.07
C GLY A 274 -31.60 1.97 21.48
N ASP A 275 -31.12 2.31 20.29
CA ASP A 275 -30.09 1.55 19.57
C ASP A 275 -28.68 1.96 20.04
N ILE A 276 -28.31 1.50 21.24
CA ILE A 276 -27.03 1.86 21.87
C ILE A 276 -25.82 1.38 21.06
N TYR A 277 -25.87 0.21 20.43
CA TYR A 277 -24.79 -0.29 19.59
C TYR A 277 -24.68 0.54 18.30
N GLY A 278 -25.80 0.85 17.65
CA GLY A 278 -25.82 1.76 16.50
C GLY A 278 -25.20 3.13 16.86
N TYR A 279 -25.54 3.66 18.04
CA TYR A 279 -24.97 4.91 18.55
C TYR A 279 -23.45 4.84 18.77
N ILE A 280 -22.94 3.76 19.38
CA ILE A 280 -21.49 3.52 19.54
C ILE A 280 -20.80 3.51 18.16
N VAL A 281 -21.35 2.77 17.20
CA VAL A 281 -20.79 2.68 15.84
C VAL A 281 -20.74 4.04 15.15
N ASP A 282 -21.79 4.85 15.31
CA ASP A 282 -21.84 6.20 14.73
C ASP A 282 -20.82 7.14 15.37
N ILE A 283 -20.67 7.15 16.71
CA ILE A 283 -19.62 7.93 17.39
C ILE A 283 -18.23 7.49 16.92
N GLN A 284 -17.96 6.18 16.85
CA GLN A 284 -16.66 5.70 16.36
C GLN A 284 -16.39 6.15 14.93
N ARG A 285 -17.42 6.18 14.07
CA ARG A 285 -17.29 6.68 12.70
C ARG A 285 -16.95 8.17 12.68
N GLU A 286 -17.59 8.98 13.52
CA GLU A 286 -17.28 10.40 13.66
C GLU A 286 -15.82 10.61 14.09
N LEU A 287 -15.36 9.91 15.13
CA LEU A 287 -13.97 9.97 15.60
C LEU A 287 -12.97 9.49 14.55
N GLN A 288 -13.33 8.48 13.75
CA GLN A 288 -12.52 8.03 12.63
C GLN A 288 -12.43 9.11 11.52
N GLU A 289 -13.49 9.89 11.31
CA GLU A 289 -13.47 11.02 10.38
C GLU A 289 -12.55 12.13 10.89
N GLU A 290 -12.59 12.47 12.17
CA GLU A 290 -11.67 13.42 12.80
C GLU A 290 -10.21 12.97 12.67
N LEU A 291 -9.95 11.69 12.95
CA LEU A 291 -8.63 11.09 12.75
C LEU A 291 -8.18 11.21 11.29
N THR A 292 -9.08 10.95 10.34
CA THR A 292 -8.78 11.08 8.90
C THR A 292 -8.42 12.51 8.54
N MET A 293 -9.12 13.51 9.09
CA MET A 293 -8.81 14.92 8.87
C MET A 293 -7.45 15.29 9.46
N ALA A 294 -7.11 14.83 10.66
CA ALA A 294 -5.79 15.03 11.26
C ALA A 294 -4.68 14.39 10.41
N LEU A 295 -4.92 13.22 9.81
CA LEU A 295 -3.94 12.57 8.92
C LEU A 295 -3.70 13.34 7.62
N LEU A 296 -4.68 14.10 7.12
CA LEU A 296 -4.52 14.91 5.91
C LEU A 296 -3.49 16.02 6.09
N GLU A 297 -3.29 16.52 7.31
CA GLU A 297 -2.25 17.51 7.60
C GLU A 297 -0.83 16.95 7.34
N TYR A 298 -0.68 15.62 7.40
CA TYR A 298 0.57 14.90 7.15
C TYR A 298 0.63 14.28 5.74
N GLU A 299 -0.26 14.65 4.81
CA GLU A 299 -0.31 14.09 3.46
C GLU A 299 1.04 14.22 2.73
N SER A 300 1.73 15.34 2.89
CA SER A 300 3.08 15.57 2.33
C SER A 300 4.09 14.55 2.84
N SER A 301 4.19 14.37 4.17
CA SER A 301 5.08 13.39 4.80
C SER A 301 4.76 11.95 4.37
N ILE A 302 3.47 11.59 4.27
CA ILE A 302 3.05 10.25 3.83
C ILE A 302 3.49 9.99 2.38
N HIS A 303 3.35 10.99 1.50
CA HIS A 303 3.85 10.92 0.13
C HIS A 303 5.37 10.85 0.07
N GLU A 304 6.06 11.63 0.92
CA GLU A 304 7.51 11.69 0.99
C GLU A 304 8.09 10.34 1.42
N MET A 305 7.59 9.76 2.51
CA MET A 305 7.91 8.38 2.94
C MET A 305 7.71 7.37 1.81
N THR A 306 6.56 7.44 1.12
CA THR A 306 6.25 6.53 0.01
C THR A 306 7.26 6.69 -1.12
N TRP A 307 7.63 7.92 -1.45
CA TRP A 307 8.62 8.22 -2.48
C TRP A 307 10.00 7.69 -2.09
N ILE A 308 10.46 7.94 -0.86
CA ILE A 308 11.75 7.48 -0.33
C ILE A 308 11.86 5.96 -0.40
N MET A 309 10.86 5.26 0.14
CA MET A 309 10.84 3.79 0.15
C MET A 309 10.85 3.22 -1.27
N SER A 310 10.09 3.83 -2.18
CA SER A 310 10.06 3.42 -3.58
C SER A 310 11.40 3.65 -4.29
N TYR A 311 12.07 4.76 -3.97
CA TYR A 311 13.37 5.11 -4.54
C TYR A 311 14.45 4.13 -4.08
N LEU A 312 14.50 3.83 -2.77
CA LEU A 312 15.39 2.83 -2.18
C LEU A 312 15.18 1.45 -2.81
N ASP A 313 13.92 1.04 -2.99
CA ASP A 313 13.58 -0.23 -3.64
C ASP A 313 14.11 -0.31 -5.09
N CYS A 314 13.97 0.78 -5.86
CA CYS A 314 14.50 0.84 -7.22
C CYS A 314 16.04 0.75 -7.24
N LEU A 315 16.73 1.45 -6.34
CA LEU A 315 18.19 1.39 -6.26
C LEU A 315 18.68 -0.01 -5.89
N ILE A 316 18.08 -0.64 -4.87
CA ILE A 316 18.43 -1.99 -4.44
C ILE A 316 18.12 -3.02 -5.54
N SER A 317 17.01 -2.84 -6.26
CA SER A 317 16.65 -3.65 -7.43
C SER A 317 17.73 -3.58 -8.51
N PHE A 318 18.17 -2.37 -8.87
CA PHE A 318 19.25 -2.19 -9.85
C PHE A 318 20.59 -2.72 -9.37
N ALA A 319 20.96 -2.51 -8.11
CA ALA A 319 22.19 -3.05 -7.53
C ALA A 319 22.21 -4.58 -7.58
N SER A 320 21.07 -5.21 -7.24
CA SER A 320 20.90 -6.67 -7.32
C SER A 320 21.05 -7.18 -8.76
N CYS A 321 20.48 -6.47 -9.73
CA CYS A 321 20.64 -6.79 -11.15
C CYS A 321 22.09 -6.59 -11.62
N ALA A 322 22.75 -5.51 -11.19
CA ALA A 322 24.13 -5.24 -11.55
C ALA A 322 25.07 -6.36 -11.09
N LYS A 323 24.92 -6.83 -9.84
CA LYS A 323 25.63 -8.01 -9.32
C LYS A 323 25.31 -9.27 -10.12
N SER A 324 24.04 -9.54 -10.38
CA SER A 324 23.62 -10.82 -10.99
C SER A 324 24.01 -10.96 -12.46
N PHE A 325 24.03 -9.85 -13.20
CA PHE A 325 24.28 -9.84 -14.64
C PHE A 325 25.65 -9.26 -15.02
N ASN A 326 26.49 -8.97 -14.03
CA ASN A 326 27.78 -8.29 -14.18
C ASN A 326 27.65 -7.01 -15.00
N PHE A 327 26.71 -6.13 -14.63
CA PHE A 327 26.60 -4.82 -15.25
C PHE A 327 27.61 -3.85 -14.62
N THR A 328 28.13 -2.96 -15.45
CA THR A 328 29.13 -1.96 -15.06
C THR A 328 28.50 -0.58 -15.03
N ARG A 329 28.90 0.26 -14.08
CA ARG A 329 28.50 1.68 -14.03
C ARG A 329 29.00 2.39 -15.30
N PRO A 330 28.11 2.96 -16.13
CA PRO A 330 28.54 3.72 -17.30
C PRO A 330 29.01 5.12 -16.90
N GLN A 331 30.00 5.65 -17.61
CA GLN A 331 30.43 7.05 -17.48
C GLN A 331 29.59 7.93 -18.40
N VAL A 332 29.05 9.02 -17.85
CA VAL A 332 28.30 10.02 -18.62
C VAL A 332 29.25 11.17 -18.95
N THR A 333 29.46 11.41 -20.23
CA THR A 333 30.30 12.50 -20.76
C THR A 333 29.43 13.54 -21.46
N GLU A 334 29.95 14.76 -21.63
CA GLU A 334 29.29 15.80 -22.44
C GLU A 334 29.51 15.60 -23.95
N ASP A 335 30.49 14.78 -24.32
CA ASP A 335 30.80 14.45 -25.70
C ASP A 335 29.65 13.68 -26.37
N ASP A 336 29.36 14.00 -27.64
CA ASP A 336 28.39 13.26 -28.47
C ASP A 336 29.02 11.97 -29.01
N SER A 337 29.40 11.09 -28.08
CA SER A 337 30.01 9.80 -28.39
C SER A 337 29.41 8.68 -27.53
N LEU A 338 29.38 7.47 -28.10
CA LEU A 338 29.00 6.24 -27.41
C LEU A 338 30.13 5.24 -27.56
N LYS A 339 30.79 4.91 -26.45
CA LYS A 339 31.79 3.86 -26.38
C LYS A 339 31.33 2.77 -25.42
N ALA A 340 31.13 1.57 -25.94
CA ALA A 340 30.85 0.37 -25.16
C ALA A 340 31.83 -0.73 -25.56
N THR A 341 32.50 -1.32 -24.58
CA THR A 341 33.42 -2.44 -24.78
C THR A 341 32.78 -3.72 -24.25
N GLN A 342 32.93 -4.82 -24.98
CA GLN A 342 32.31 -6.11 -24.68
C GLN A 342 30.81 -5.98 -24.35
N ALA A 343 30.10 -5.17 -25.14
CA ALA A 343 28.69 -4.88 -24.92
C ALA A 343 27.83 -6.11 -25.17
N ARG A 344 26.85 -6.32 -24.30
CA ARG A 344 25.93 -7.46 -24.34
C ARG A 344 24.51 -6.97 -24.48
N HIS A 345 23.71 -7.62 -25.32
CA HIS A 345 22.28 -7.38 -25.32
C HIS A 345 21.67 -7.99 -24.03
N PRO A 346 21.03 -7.19 -23.16
CA PRO A 346 20.65 -7.61 -21.81
C PRO A 346 19.69 -8.81 -21.77
N LEU A 347 18.78 -8.92 -22.75
CA LEU A 347 17.83 -10.04 -22.87
C LEU A 347 18.40 -11.23 -23.65
N GLN A 348 18.92 -11.02 -24.86
CA GLN A 348 19.40 -12.09 -25.73
C GLN A 348 20.48 -12.96 -25.09
N GLN A 349 21.35 -12.40 -24.24
CA GLN A 349 22.37 -13.18 -23.52
C GLN A 349 21.77 -14.25 -22.59
N LEU A 350 20.51 -14.11 -22.19
CA LEU A 350 19.81 -15.07 -21.32
C LEU A 350 19.16 -16.21 -22.11
N LEU A 351 19.12 -16.10 -23.44
CA LEU A 351 18.47 -17.05 -24.34
C LEU A 351 19.47 -18.00 -25.00
N VAL A 352 20.77 -17.80 -24.78
CA VAL A 352 21.85 -18.56 -25.41
C VAL A 352 22.86 -18.99 -24.35
N GLU A 353 23.46 -20.17 -24.53
CA GLU A 353 24.50 -20.68 -23.62
C GLU A 353 25.79 -19.85 -23.69
N HIS A 354 26.13 -19.38 -24.90
CA HIS A 354 27.32 -18.59 -25.16
C HIS A 354 26.94 -17.34 -25.97
N TYR A 355 26.94 -16.20 -25.30
CA TYR A 355 26.72 -14.91 -25.95
C TYR A 355 28.07 -14.26 -26.28
N ILE A 356 28.29 -13.89 -27.54
CA ILE A 356 29.50 -13.19 -27.97
C ILE A 356 29.28 -11.68 -27.80
N PRO A 357 29.97 -11.03 -26.85
CA PRO A 357 29.89 -9.58 -26.68
C PRO A 357 30.59 -8.83 -27.83
N ASN A 358 30.10 -7.62 -28.14
CA ASN A 358 30.63 -6.80 -29.22
C ASN A 358 31.01 -5.40 -28.75
N ASP A 359 32.06 -4.83 -29.33
CA ASP A 359 32.44 -3.44 -29.09
C ASP A 359 31.60 -2.50 -29.96
N VAL A 360 31.19 -1.37 -29.40
CA VAL A 360 30.46 -0.30 -30.09
C VAL A 360 31.19 1.01 -29.86
N TYR A 361 31.53 1.69 -30.95
CA TYR A 361 32.10 3.02 -30.95
C TYR A 361 31.33 3.89 -31.93
N LEU A 362 30.72 4.98 -31.46
CA LEU A 362 30.07 5.99 -32.29
C LEU A 362 30.55 7.35 -31.80
N ASP A 363 30.90 8.24 -32.71
CA ASP A 363 31.24 9.62 -32.42
C ASP A 363 30.61 10.55 -33.45
N SER A 364 30.86 11.86 -33.30
CA SER A 364 30.31 12.88 -34.20
C SER A 364 30.86 12.80 -35.64
N SER A 365 31.97 12.09 -35.88
CA SER A 365 32.52 11.83 -37.21
C SER A 365 31.90 10.60 -37.87
N ASP A 366 31.51 9.60 -37.07
CA ASP A 366 30.90 8.32 -37.48
C ASP A 366 29.37 8.32 -37.28
N SER A 367 28.68 9.30 -37.86
CA SER A 367 27.22 9.46 -37.71
C SER A 367 26.37 8.32 -38.31
N LEU A 368 26.95 7.46 -39.16
CA LEU A 368 26.27 6.32 -39.78
C LEU A 368 27.16 5.07 -39.81
N LYS A 369 26.65 3.97 -39.23
CA LYS A 369 27.23 2.63 -39.39
C LYS A 369 26.41 1.76 -40.31
N ILE A 370 27.03 1.23 -41.36
CA ILE A 370 26.44 0.23 -42.23
C ILE A 370 26.83 -1.15 -41.69
N VAL A 371 25.87 -1.85 -41.09
CA VAL A 371 26.04 -3.24 -40.64
C VAL A 371 25.66 -4.17 -41.79
N THR A 372 26.59 -5.02 -42.22
CA THR A 372 26.35 -6.05 -43.24
C THR A 372 26.63 -7.42 -42.64
N GLY A 373 25.79 -8.40 -42.97
CA GLY A 373 25.88 -9.75 -42.40
C GLY A 373 24.89 -10.70 -43.05
N HIS A 374 25.13 -12.00 -42.89
CA HIS A 374 24.21 -13.03 -43.36
C HIS A 374 22.97 -13.09 -42.44
N ASN A 375 21.84 -13.54 -42.98
CA ASN A 375 20.64 -13.74 -42.16
C ASN A 375 20.97 -14.66 -40.97
N GLY A 376 20.67 -14.20 -39.75
CA GLY A 376 20.97 -14.92 -38.51
C GLY A 376 22.30 -14.56 -37.85
N SER A 377 23.12 -13.66 -38.40
CA SER A 377 24.39 -13.24 -37.78
C SER A 377 24.25 -12.20 -36.66
N GLY A 378 23.02 -11.80 -36.32
CA GLY A 378 22.75 -10.86 -35.22
C GLY A 378 23.06 -9.38 -35.51
N GLY A 379 22.95 -8.97 -36.78
CA GLY A 379 23.11 -7.57 -37.22
C GLY A 379 21.96 -6.64 -36.87
#